data_AF-A0A957V1E4-F1
#
_entry.id   AF-A0A957V1E4-F1
#
_cell.length_a   1.000
_cell.length_b   1.000
_cell.length_c   1.000
_cell.angle_alpha   90.00
_cell.angle_beta   90.00
_cell.angle_gamma   90.00
#
_symmetry.space_group_name_H-M   'P 1'
#
loop_
_entity.id
_entity.type
_entity.pdbx_description
1 polymer ?
#
loop_
_entity_poly.entity_id
_entity_poly.type
_entity_poly.pdbx_seq_one_letter_code
_entity_poly.pdbx_strand_id
1 'polypeptide(L)' 'VVVLLHGFPGNAQDWEAVAAALEQDFRVIVPDLLGFGRSDAPGAFAGLTITAQADALERLLAERG' A
#
# COMPACT_ATOMS: atom_id res chain seq x y z
N VAL A 1 3.12 -1.87 14.06
CA VAL A 1 2.47 -1.40 12.81
C VAL A 1 2.18 -2.62 11.95
N VAL A 2 1.01 -2.68 11.33
CA VAL A 2 0.66 -3.70 10.33
C VAL A 2 0.42 -2.98 9.00
N VAL A 3 1.03 -3.48 7.92
CA VAL A 3 0.80 -2.98 6.56
C VAL A 3 0.02 -4.02 5.78
N LEU A 4 -1.11 -3.61 5.20
CA LEU A 4 -1.96 -4.48 4.38
C LEU A 4 -1.77 -4.11 2.91
N LEU A 5 -1.16 -5.01 2.14
CA LEU A 5 -0.88 -4.81 0.72
C LEU A 5 -1.93 -5.54 -0.13
N HIS A 6 -2.57 -4.82 -1.06
CA HIS A 6 -3.52 -5.41 -1.99
C HIS A 6 -2.81 -6.15 -3.15
N GLY A 7 -3.54 -6.99 -3.85
CA GLY A 7 -3.09 -7.67 -5.07
C GLY A 7 -3.63 -7.04 -6.35
N PHE A 8 -3.40 -7.68 -7.49
CA PHE A 8 -4.03 -7.31 -8.77
C PHE A 8 -5.39 -8.04 -8.92
N PRO A 9 -6.44 -7.39 -9.45
CA PRO A 9 -6.55 -5.98 -9.90
C PRO A 9 -7.13 -5.03 -8.83
N GLY A 10 -6.91 -5.30 -7.55
CA GLY A 10 -7.52 -4.59 -6.42
C GLY A 10 -6.86 -3.27 -6.02
N ASN A 11 -7.27 -2.74 -4.86
CA ASN A 11 -6.73 -1.52 -4.26
C ASN A 11 -6.86 -1.56 -2.71
N ALA A 12 -6.50 -0.48 -2.00
CA ALA A 12 -6.57 -0.41 -0.55
C ALA A 12 -7.96 -0.78 0.06
N GLN A 13 -9.05 -0.56 -0.67
CA GLN A 13 -10.41 -0.83 -0.20
C GLN A 13 -10.69 -2.31 0.05
N ASP A 14 -9.92 -3.21 -0.57
CA ASP A 14 -10.02 -4.66 -0.35
C ASP A 14 -9.81 -5.04 1.13
N TRP A 15 -9.15 -4.16 1.89
CA TRP A 15 -8.81 -4.37 3.29
C TRP A 15 -9.71 -3.63 4.29
N GLU A 16 -10.77 -2.93 3.88
CA GLU A 16 -11.61 -2.11 4.79
C GLU A 16 -12.07 -2.90 6.04
N ALA A 17 -12.64 -4.08 5.84
CA ALA A 17 -13.12 -4.92 6.94
C ALA A 17 -11.99 -5.46 7.84
N VAL A 18 -10.84 -5.79 7.25
CA VAL A 18 -9.69 -6.33 7.99
C VAL A 18 -8.98 -5.23 8.78
N ALA A 19 -8.87 -4.03 8.19
CA ALA A 19 -8.31 -2.85 8.84
C ALA A 19 -9.14 -2.46 10.08
N ALA A 20 -10.48 -2.43 9.95
CA ALA A 20 -11.37 -2.14 11.07
C ALA A 20 -11.24 -3.14 12.24
N ALA A 21 -10.95 -4.41 11.94
CA ALA A 21 -10.70 -5.41 12.98
C ALA A 21 -9.32 -5.25 13.63
N LEU A 22 -8.28 -4.92 12.85
CA LEU A 22 -6.90 -4.84 13.33
C LEU A 22 -6.56 -3.51 14.00
N GLU A 23 -7.28 -2.42 13.69
CA GLU A 23 -7.00 -1.09 14.25
C GLU A 23 -7.24 -1.01 15.76
N GLN A 24 -7.93 -1.99 16.35
CA GLN A 24 -8.13 -2.10 17.79
C GLN A 24 -6.82 -2.39 18.54
N ASP A 25 -5.90 -3.12 17.91
CA ASP A 25 -4.66 -3.60 18.54
C ASP A 25 -3.39 -3.06 17.87
N PHE A 26 -3.49 -2.62 16.61
CA PHE A 26 -2.35 -2.21 15.80
C PHE A 26 -2.59 -0.87 15.11
N ARG A 27 -1.51 -0.10 14.92
CA ARG A 27 -1.49 0.93 13.88
C ARG A 27 -1.52 0.25 12.51
N VAL A 28 -2.64 0.34 11.81
CA VAL A 28 -2.84 -0.24 10.48
C VAL A 28 -2.55 0.81 9.40
N ILE A 29 -1.76 0.44 8.41
CA ILE A 29 -1.49 1.26 7.21
C ILE A 29 -1.96 0.46 5.99
N VAL A 30 -2.84 1.06 5.20
CA VAL A 30 -3.42 0.43 4.00
C VAL A 30 -3.14 1.32 2.78
N PRO A 31 -1.96 1.19 2.15
CA PRO A 31 -1.61 1.99 0.98
C PRO A 31 -2.18 1.39 -0.30
N ASP A 32 -2.38 2.24 -1.30
CA ASP A 32 -2.45 1.79 -2.69
C ASP A 32 -1.03 1.58 -3.22
N LEU A 33 -0.77 0.46 -3.92
CA LEU A 33 0.49 0.23 -4.63
C LEU A 33 0.64 1.20 -5.81
N LEU A 34 1.87 1.50 -6.24
CA LEU A 34 2.11 2.38 -7.40
C LEU A 34 1.34 1.85 -8.62
N GLY A 35 0.66 2.74 -9.33
CA GLY A 35 -0.21 2.41 -10.45
C GLY A 35 -1.64 2.01 -10.08
N PHE A 36 -2.00 1.99 -8.79
CA PHE A 36 -3.34 1.63 -8.31
C PHE A 36 -3.96 2.71 -7.43
N GLY A 37 -5.29 2.70 -7.36
CA GLY A 37 -6.09 3.54 -6.48
C GLY A 37 -5.69 5.02 -6.55
N ARG A 38 -5.22 5.57 -5.44
CA ARG A 38 -4.81 6.98 -5.30
C ARG A 38 -3.30 7.19 -5.38
N SER A 39 -2.51 6.13 -5.56
CA SER A 39 -1.06 6.22 -5.69
C SER A 39 -0.64 6.59 -7.10
N ASP A 40 0.53 7.22 -7.22
CA ASP A 40 1.06 7.67 -8.51
C ASP A 40 1.16 6.52 -9.52
N ALA A 41 0.75 6.81 -10.75
CA ALA A 41 0.84 5.92 -11.89
C ALA A 41 1.86 6.50 -12.90
N PRO A 42 3.16 6.17 -12.77
CA PRO A 42 4.17 6.65 -13.73
C PRO A 42 3.81 6.19 -15.15
N GLY A 43 3.90 7.12 -16.11
CA GLY A 43 3.44 6.89 -17.49
C GLY A 43 4.16 5.77 -18.26
N ALA A 44 5.25 5.21 -17.71
CA ALA A 44 5.91 4.03 -18.23
C ALA A 44 5.91 2.91 -17.18
N PHE A 45 5.61 1.68 -17.61
CA PHE A 45 5.67 0.46 -16.78
C PHE A 45 7.05 0.25 -16.13
N ALA A 46 8.11 0.83 -16.69
CA ALA A 46 9.45 0.81 -16.11
C ALA A 46 9.49 1.39 -14.68
N GLY A 47 8.54 2.26 -14.30
CA GLY A 47 8.43 2.81 -12.94
C GLY A 47 7.63 1.93 -11.96
N LEU A 48 7.07 0.80 -12.41
CA LEU A 48 6.19 -0.08 -11.62
C LEU A 48 6.86 -1.41 -11.26
N THR A 49 8.20 -1.44 -11.15
CA THR A 49 8.94 -2.64 -10.79
C THR A 49 8.68 -3.05 -9.34
N ILE A 50 8.93 -4.32 -9.01
CA ILE A 50 8.83 -4.82 -7.62
C ILE A 50 9.74 -4.01 -6.68
N THR A 51 10.95 -3.65 -7.14
CA THR A 51 11.86 -2.81 -6.36
C THR A 51 11.29 -1.41 -6.12
N ALA A 52 10.69 -0.79 -7.14
CA ALA A 52 10.05 0.53 -6.98
C ALA A 52 8.88 0.48 -5.97
N GLN A 53 8.09 -0.60 -5.97
CA GLN A 53 7.04 -0.84 -4.98
C GLN A 53 7.64 -0.98 -3.57
N ALA A 54 8.69 -1.80 -3.40
CA ALA A 54 9.37 -1.98 -2.12
C ALA A 54 9.93 -0.65 -1.58
N ASP A 55 10.65 0.11 -2.41
CA ASP A 55 11.21 1.41 -2.03
C ASP A 55 10.13 2.40 -1.59
N ALA A 56 8.97 2.40 -2.25
CA ALA A 56 7.84 3.25 -1.88
C ALA A 56 7.26 2.85 -0.51
N LEU A 57 7.15 1.54 -0.24
CA LEU A 57 6.67 1.02 1.04
C LEU A 57 7.67 1.29 2.18
N GLU A 58 8.97 1.17 1.93
CA GLU A 58 10.01 1.52 2.90
C GLU A 58 9.95 3.00 3.27
N ARG A 59 9.81 3.89 2.28
CA ARG A 59 9.61 5.33 2.53
C ARG A 59 8.34 5.61 3.33
N LEU A 60 7.22 4.99 2.94
CA LEU A 60 5.96 5.14 3.66
C LEU A 60 6.08 4.70 5.12
N LEU A 61 6.74 3.57 5.38
CA LEU A 61 6.98 3.07 6.72
C LEU A 61 7.91 3.98 7.54
N ALA A 62 8.96 4.53 6.93
CA ALA A 62 9.82 5.50 7.59
C ALA A 62 9.06 6.79 7.98
N GLU A 63 8.11 7.21 7.16
CA GLU A 63 7.34 8.45 7.33
C GLU A 63 6.09 8.34 8.20
N ARG A 64 5.47 7.16 8.21
CA ARG A 64 4.14 6.92 8.79
C ARG A 64 4.09 5.68 9.69
N GLY A 65 5.23 5.02 9.93
CA GLY A 65 5.40 4.00 10.97
C GLY A 65 5.18 4.55 12.36
#